data_AF-A0A6I5CND9-F1
#
_entry.id   AF-A0A6I5CND9-F1
#
_cell.length_a   1.000
_cell.length_b   1.000
_cell.length_c   1.000
_cell.angle_alpha   90.00
_cell.angle_beta   90.00
_cell.angle_gamma   90.00
#
_symmetry.space_group_name_H-M   'P 1'
#
loop_
_entity.id
_entity.type
_entity.pdbx_description
1 polymer ?
#
loop_
_entity_poly.entity_id
_entity_poly.type
_entity_poly.pdbx_seq_one_letter_code
_entity_poly.pdbx_strand_id
1 'polypeptide(L)'
;VTDVGEGVDASWTGRRVWAFTGLSGAYAEQAVVAVEDILPLPDGLTCVDAVTLGGSGVAAHFALDRARLAPGETVLVRGAAGSIGITA
;
A
#
# COMPACT_ATOMS: atom_id res chain seq x y z
N VAL A 1 0.18 -12.22 -8.81
CA VAL A 1 0.30 -13.52 -8.09
C VAL A 1 0.59 -14.60 -9.12
N THR A 2 1.69 -15.33 -8.96
CA THR A 2 2.12 -16.39 -9.89
C THR A 2 1.71 -17.78 -9.45
N ASP A 3 1.58 -18.01 -8.14
CA ASP A 3 1.14 -19.26 -7.54
C ASP A 3 0.51 -19.00 -6.16
N VAL A 4 -0.21 -19.99 -5.62
CA VAL A 4 -0.82 -19.92 -4.27
C VAL A 4 -0.46 -21.14 -3.43
N GLY A 5 -0.31 -20.94 -2.12
CA GLY A 5 -0.09 -22.03 -1.18
C GLY A 5 -1.33 -22.89 -0.93
N GLU A 6 -1.14 -24.03 -0.27
CA GLU A 6 -2.24 -24.91 0.15
C GLU A 6 -3.25 -24.15 1.03
N GLY A 7 -4.54 -24.36 0.77
CA GLY A 7 -5.63 -23.72 1.52
C GLY A 7 -5.93 -22.27 1.13
N VAL A 8 -5.14 -21.66 0.24
CA VAL A 8 -5.42 -20.33 -0.33
C VAL A 8 -6.29 -20.47 -1.59
N ASP A 9 -7.27 -19.57 -1.77
CA ASP A 9 -8.13 -19.56 -2.94
C ASP A 9 -7.32 -19.38 -4.25
N ALA A 10 -7.42 -20.35 -5.16
CA ALA A 10 -6.76 -20.33 -6.46
C ALA A 10 -7.18 -19.16 -7.35
N SER A 11 -8.31 -18.50 -7.05
CA SER A 11 -8.77 -17.31 -7.78
C SER A 11 -7.82 -16.12 -7.66
N TRP A 12 -6.87 -16.13 -6.71
CA TRP A 12 -5.81 -15.12 -6.60
C TRP A 12 -4.77 -15.20 -7.71
N THR A 13 -4.51 -16.39 -8.26
CA THR A 13 -3.51 -16.57 -9.32
C THR A 13 -3.85 -15.71 -10.53
N GLY A 14 -2.84 -15.02 -11.07
CA GLY A 14 -3.00 -14.06 -12.17
C GLY A 14 -3.45 -12.66 -11.75
N ARG A 15 -3.94 -12.45 -10.52
CA ARG A 15 -4.32 -11.11 -10.06
C ARG A 15 -3.10 -10.21 -9.86
N ARG A 16 -3.28 -8.93 -10.16
CA ARG A 16 -2.35 -7.85 -9.79
C ARG A 16 -2.64 -7.43 -8.35
N VAL A 17 -1.60 -7.37 -7.53
CA VAL A 17 -1.73 -7.09 -6.09
C VAL A 17 -0.63 -6.15 -5.63
N TRP A 18 -0.95 -5.33 -4.63
CA TRP A 18 0.04 -4.76 -3.73
C TRP A 18 0.25 -5.73 -2.56
N ALA A 19 1.47 -5.83 -2.05
CA ALA A 19 1.80 -6.75 -0.97
C ALA A 19 2.69 -6.07 0.08
N PHE A 20 2.40 -6.30 1.35
CA PHE A 20 3.31 -5.98 2.44
C PHE A 20 4.25 -7.17 2.67
N THR A 21 5.55 -7.01 2.43
CA THR A 21 6.55 -8.09 2.61
C THR A 21 7.25 -8.02 3.98
N GLY A 22 6.80 -7.16 4.90
CA GLY A 22 7.49 -6.91 6.15
C GLY A 22 8.70 -5.97 6.00
N LEU A 23 9.77 -6.24 6.76
CA LEU A 23 10.95 -5.37 6.83
C LEU A 23 12.00 -5.66 5.74
N SER A 24 11.83 -6.73 4.95
CA SER A 24 12.77 -7.13 3.90
C SER A 24 12.07 -7.97 2.82
N GLY A 25 12.82 -8.44 1.82
CA GLY A 25 12.31 -9.37 0.80
C GLY A 25 11.64 -8.74 -0.42
N ALA A 26 11.25 -7.46 -0.38
CA ALA A 26 10.59 -6.79 -1.51
C ALA A 26 11.51 -6.50 -2.72
N TYR A 27 12.83 -6.37 -2.51
CA TYR A 27 13.79 -6.16 -3.60
C TYR A 27 14.21 -7.49 -4.23
N ALA A 28 13.25 -8.15 -4.83
CA ALA A 28 13.39 -9.43 -5.52
C ALA A 28 12.39 -9.51 -6.67
N GLU A 29 12.62 -10.40 -7.64
CA GLU A 29 11.66 -10.65 -8.72
C GLU A 29 10.41 -11.40 -8.24
N GLN A 30 10.52 -12.13 -7.13
CA GLN A 30 9.44 -12.87 -6.50
C GLN A 30 9.59 -12.83 -4.97
N ALA A 31 8.46 -12.77 -4.27
CA ALA A 31 8.39 -12.83 -2.81
C ALA A 31 7.20 -13.70 -2.39
N VAL A 32 7.37 -14.41 -1.27
CA VAL A 32 6.29 -15.15 -0.61
C VAL A 32 5.70 -14.24 0.47
N VAL A 33 4.39 -14.07 0.45
CA VAL A 33 3.63 -13.24 1.40
C VAL A 33 2.37 -13.97 1.82
N ALA A 34 1.85 -13.63 3.00
CA ALA A 34 0.59 -14.16 3.47
C ALA A 34 -0.58 -13.55 2.67
N VAL A 35 -1.68 -14.28 2.51
CA VAL A 35 -2.83 -13.81 1.70
C VAL A 35 -3.55 -12.63 2.36
N GLU A 36 -3.42 -12.51 3.67
CA GLU A 36 -3.88 -11.38 4.48
C GLU A 36 -3.06 -10.10 4.27
N ASP A 37 -1.83 -10.21 3.73
CA ASP A 37 -0.91 -9.10 3.51
C ASP A 37 -0.97 -8.55 2.07
N ILE A 38 -1.92 -9.02 1.26
CA ILE A 38 -2.10 -8.57 -0.12
C ILE A 38 -3.43 -7.86 -0.33
N LEU A 39 -3.41 -6.87 -1.23
CA LEU A 39 -4.58 -6.13 -1.65
C LEU A 39 -4.69 -6.15 -3.18
N PRO A 40 -5.88 -6.42 -3.76
CA PRO A 40 -6.05 -6.38 -5.20
C PRO A 40 -5.84 -4.96 -5.72
N LEU A 41 -5.12 -4.82 -6.83
CA LEU A 41 -4.98 -3.54 -7.50
C LEU A 41 -6.20 -3.26 -8.39
N PRO A 42 -6.81 -2.06 -8.31
CA PRO A 42 -7.85 -1.65 -9.24
C PRO A 42 -7.39 -1.68 -10.70
N ASP A 43 -8.36 -1.86 -11.59
CA ASP A 43 -8.12 -1.70 -13.02
C ASP A 43 -7.72 -0.26 -13.34
N GLY A 44 -6.67 -0.12 -14.15
CA GLY A 44 -6.09 1.19 -14.50
C GLY A 44 -5.00 1.70 -13.55
N LEU A 45 -4.90 1.20 -12.31
CA LEU A 45 -3.77 1.54 -11.45
C LEU A 45 -2.54 0.72 -11.82
N THR A 46 -1.42 1.39 -12.13
CA THR A 46 -0.16 0.70 -12.47
C THR A 46 0.52 0.16 -11.21
N CYS A 47 1.34 -0.88 -11.34
CA CYS A 47 2.11 -1.39 -10.19
C CYS A 47 3.12 -0.34 -9.66
N VAL A 48 3.66 0.50 -10.55
CA VAL A 48 4.58 1.59 -10.18
C VAL A 48 3.85 2.62 -9.33
N ASP A 49 2.69 3.09 -9.77
CA ASP A 49 1.92 4.06 -8.99
C ASP A 49 1.47 3.47 -7.65
N ALA A 50 0.99 2.22 -7.65
CA ALA A 50 0.58 1.52 -6.44
C ALA A 50 1.71 1.42 -5.40
N VAL A 51 2.95 1.12 -5.83
CA VAL A 51 4.08 1.00 -4.88
C VAL A 51 4.47 2.36 -4.27
N THR A 52 4.27 3.46 -4.99
CA THR A 52 4.54 4.82 -4.44
C THR A 52 3.62 5.21 -3.30
N LEU A 53 2.40 4.70 -3.30
CA LEU A 53 1.41 4.93 -2.24
C LEU A 53 1.64 3.99 -1.04
N GLY A 54 2.18 2.79 -1.31
CA GLY A 54 2.50 1.79 -0.31
C GLY A 54 3.39 2.33 0.80
N GLY A 55 2.97 2.17 2.05
CA GLY A 55 3.68 2.68 3.23
C GLY A 55 3.43 4.17 3.49
N SER A 56 3.93 5.06 2.63
CA SER A 56 3.86 6.51 2.87
C SER A 56 2.45 7.08 2.83
N GLY A 57 1.66 6.73 1.80
CA GLY A 57 0.28 7.19 1.67
C GLY A 57 -0.61 6.61 2.76
N VAL A 58 -0.39 5.34 3.15
CA VAL A 58 -1.09 4.71 4.29
C VAL A 58 -0.78 5.43 5.61
N ALA A 59 0.49 5.78 5.83
CA ALA A 59 0.89 6.51 7.03
C ALA A 59 0.28 7.93 7.08
N ALA A 60 0.28 8.65 5.96
CA ALA A 60 -0.37 9.96 5.85
C ALA A 60 -1.88 9.86 6.12
N HIS A 61 -2.55 8.93 5.45
CA HIS A 61 -3.98 8.69 5.60
C HIS A 61 -4.35 8.35 7.05
N PHE A 62 -3.61 7.43 7.67
CA PHE A 62 -3.82 7.06 9.07
C PHE A 62 -3.68 8.25 10.03
N ALA A 63 -2.65 9.08 9.83
CA ALA A 63 -2.44 10.27 10.67
C ALA A 63 -3.59 11.28 10.53
N LEU A 64 -4.04 11.54 9.30
CA LEU A 64 -5.12 12.48 9.02
C LEU A 64 -6.48 11.99 9.50
N ASP A 65 -6.80 10.71 9.30
CA ASP A 65 -8.02 10.11 9.82
C ASP A 65 -8.08 10.24 11.36
N ARG A 66 -6.94 10.01 12.03
CA ARG A 66 -6.85 10.12 13.49
C ARG A 66 -6.94 11.56 14.00
N ALA A 67 -6.54 12.53 13.18
CA ALA A 67 -6.65 13.95 13.49
C ALA A 67 -8.11 14.44 13.57
N ARG A 68 -9.06 13.75 12.91
CA ARG A 68 -10.50 14.06 12.93
C ARG A 68 -10.80 15.52 12.58
N LEU A 69 -10.18 15.98 11.50
CA LEU A 69 -10.25 17.38 11.07
C LEU A 69 -11.68 17.75 10.64
N ALA A 70 -12.10 18.96 10.96
CA ALA A 70 -13.30 19.58 10.46
C ALA A 70 -13.00 20.56 9.30
N PRO A 71 -13.96 20.80 8.39
CA PRO A 71 -13.81 21.83 7.37
C PRO A 71 -13.46 23.19 7.98
N GLY A 72 -12.40 23.83 7.45
CA GLY A 72 -11.90 25.13 7.92
C GLY A 72 -10.78 25.05 8.96
N GLU A 73 -10.45 23.87 9.48
CA GLU A 73 -9.27 23.68 10.33
C GLU A 73 -7.97 23.69 9.52
N THR A 74 -6.84 23.95 10.19
CA THR A 74 -5.52 24.04 9.56
C THR A 74 -4.59 22.93 10.07
N VAL A 75 -3.82 22.34 9.17
CA VAL A 75 -2.84 21.29 9.47
C VAL A 75 -1.44 21.78 9.12
N LEU A 76 -0.48 21.60 10.04
CA LEU A 76 0.94 21.78 9.75
C LEU A 76 1.52 20.47 9.22
N VAL A 77 1.88 20.44 7.93
CA VAL A 77 2.61 19.32 7.33
C VAL A 77 4.11 19.59 7.37
N ARG A 78 4.84 18.86 8.21
CA ARG A 78 6.30 18.94 8.30
C ARG A 78 6.91 18.18 7.13
N GLY A 79 7.83 18.81 6.39
CA GLY A 79 8.47 18.17 5.23
C GLY A 79 7.49 17.86 4.11
N ALA A 80 6.64 18.82 3.73
CA ALA A 80 5.58 18.65 2.74
C ALA A 80 6.04 18.13 1.36
N ALA A 81 7.31 18.30 0.99
CA ALA A 81 7.88 17.75 -0.24
C ALA A 81 8.38 16.29 -0.11
N GLY A 82 8.36 15.72 1.09
CA GLY A 82 8.76 14.33 1.35
C GLY A 82 7.65 13.32 1.05
N SER A 83 7.97 12.02 1.03
CA SER A 83 7.06 10.97 0.57
C SER A 83 5.73 10.88 1.34
N ILE A 84 5.74 11.08 2.66
CA ILE A 84 4.51 11.13 3.47
C ILE A 84 3.83 12.48 3.29
N GLY A 85 4.60 13.57 3.38
CA GLY A 85 4.07 14.94 3.36
C GLY A 85 3.37 15.32 2.06
N ILE A 86 3.83 14.80 0.91
CA ILE A 86 3.20 15.05 -0.40
C ILE A 86 1.86 14.33 -0.55
N THR A 87 1.59 13.34 0.30
CA THR A 87 0.35 12.54 0.33
C THR A 87 -0.59 12.90 1.48
N ALA A 88 -0.22 13.90 2.30
CA ALA A 88 -1.06 14.42 3.37
C ALA A 88 -2.01 15.50 2.82
#